data_AF-A0A2V9X7Q6-F1
#
_entry.id   AF-A0A2V9X7Q6-F1
#
_cell.length_a   1.000
_cell.length_b   1.000
_cell.length_c   1.000
_cell.angle_alpha   90.00
_cell.angle_beta   90.00
_cell.angle_gamma   90.00
#
_symmetry.space_group_name_H-M   'P 1'
#
loop_
_entity.id
_entity.type
_entity.pdbx_description
1 polymer ?
#
loop_
_entity_poly.entity_id
_entity_poly.type
_entity_poly.pdbx_seq_one_letter_code
_entity_poly.pdbx_strand_id
1 'polypeptide(L)'
;MASGSQFDTASVGSKNFTVNAKDVAGNTASQTNNYGVFYSTGACLGSAGHTILQPINFTGDSVFPKKQGSTVPAKFRVCDANGNSIGTPDVVSNFLIYKIVNGTVITSPNETVDSTTPDSAFRWTGDQWIFNISTKSYNGGSTYFFRVFLNDGTNIDFDFGLK
;
A
#
# COMPACT_ATOMS: atom_id res chain seq x y z
N MET A 1 2.69 11.15 -40.52
CA MET A 1 2.18 11.71 -39.24
C MET A 1 2.39 10.65 -38.18
N ALA A 2 2.86 11.01 -36.99
CA ALA A 2 2.88 10.09 -35.86
C ALA A 2 1.54 10.18 -35.12
N SER A 3 0.93 9.05 -34.81
CA SER A 3 -0.29 8.96 -34.01
C SER A 3 -0.08 7.94 -32.90
N GLY A 4 -0.29 8.37 -31.66
CA GLY A 4 -0.30 7.49 -30.49
C GLY A 4 -1.71 7.01 -30.16
N SER A 5 -1.81 5.90 -29.43
CA SER A 5 -3.05 5.53 -28.72
C SER A 5 -3.40 6.54 -27.60
N GLN A 6 -4.58 6.45 -26.99
CA GLN A 6 -4.82 7.24 -25.78
C GLN A 6 -4.00 6.67 -24.62
N PHE A 7 -3.46 7.52 -23.74
CA PHE A 7 -2.91 7.07 -22.45
C PHE A 7 -4.06 6.58 -21.56
N ASP A 8 -4.01 5.32 -21.14
CA ASP A 8 -4.92 4.75 -20.15
C ASP A 8 -4.43 5.13 -18.74
N THR A 9 -5.09 6.12 -18.17
CA THR A 9 -4.91 6.51 -16.76
C THR A 9 -6.15 6.17 -15.92
N ALA A 10 -7.06 5.34 -16.43
CA ALA A 10 -8.32 5.04 -15.76
C ALA A 10 -8.17 3.93 -14.70
N SER A 11 -7.09 3.15 -14.77
CA SER A 11 -6.78 2.10 -13.79
C SER A 11 -5.29 2.10 -13.43
N VAL A 12 -5.01 1.74 -12.18
CA VAL A 12 -3.65 1.70 -11.63
C VAL A 12 -2.82 0.52 -12.17
N GLY A 13 -1.51 0.59 -11.98
CA GLY A 13 -0.54 -0.43 -12.34
C GLY A 13 0.24 -0.13 -13.62
N SER A 14 1.00 -1.13 -14.07
CA SER A 14 1.83 -1.03 -15.27
C SER A 14 0.99 -1.02 -16.55
N LYS A 15 1.28 -0.06 -17.42
CA LYS A 15 0.62 0.18 -18.69
C LYS A 15 1.65 0.31 -19.80
N ASN A 16 1.20 0.19 -21.04
CA ASN A 16 2.01 0.46 -22.21
C ASN A 16 1.25 1.36 -23.19
N PHE A 17 2.02 2.05 -24.02
CA PHE A 17 1.52 2.97 -25.03
C PHE A 17 2.38 2.82 -26.29
N THR A 18 1.73 2.74 -27.44
CA THR A 18 2.38 2.51 -28.73
C THR A 18 2.19 3.71 -29.65
N VAL A 19 3.31 4.20 -30.17
CA VAL A 19 3.33 5.25 -31.21
C VAL A 19 3.56 4.59 -32.55
N ASN A 20 2.69 4.88 -33.51
CA ASN A 20 2.87 4.48 -34.90
C ASN A 20 3.23 5.71 -35.74
N ALA A 21 4.29 5.60 -36.51
CA ALA A 21 4.75 6.62 -37.43
C ALA A 21 4.66 6.10 -38.87
N LYS A 22 4.16 6.94 -39.77
CA LYS A 22 4.20 6.71 -41.21
C LYS A 22 4.78 7.94 -41.90
N ASP A 23 5.80 7.75 -42.72
CA ASP A 23 6.38 8.81 -43.55
C ASP A 23 5.55 9.06 -44.83
N VAL A 24 5.97 10.03 -45.64
CA VAL A 24 5.27 10.39 -46.88
C VAL A 24 5.41 9.29 -47.95
N ALA A 25 6.53 8.56 -47.95
CA ALA A 25 6.79 7.45 -48.88
C ALA A 25 6.01 6.18 -48.52
N GLY A 26 5.38 6.13 -47.34
CA GLY A 26 4.57 5.01 -46.87
C GLY A 26 5.29 4.06 -45.92
N ASN A 27 6.54 4.33 -45.57
CA ASN A 27 7.28 3.52 -44.59
C ASN A 27 6.67 3.68 -43.21
N THR A 28 6.56 2.58 -42.48
CA THR A 28 5.98 2.56 -41.12
C THR A 28 7.01 2.18 -40.09
N ALA A 29 6.97 2.83 -38.93
CA ALA A 29 7.70 2.44 -37.72
C ALA A 29 6.76 2.45 -36.52
N SER A 30 7.00 1.57 -35.55
CA SER A 30 6.21 1.49 -34.32
C SER A 30 7.14 1.38 -33.12
N GLN A 31 6.79 2.06 -32.03
CA GLN A 31 7.53 1.97 -30.76
C GLN A 31 6.56 1.92 -29.60
N THR A 32 6.76 0.94 -28.70
CA THR A 32 6.00 0.79 -27.46
C THR A 32 6.84 1.23 -26.27
N ASN A 33 6.26 2.07 -25.42
CA ASN A 33 6.85 2.50 -24.15
C ASN A 33 5.95 2.08 -22.98
N ASN A 34 6.56 1.77 -21.84
CA ASN A 34 5.86 1.40 -20.61
C ASN A 34 5.75 2.61 -19.68
N TYR A 35 4.65 2.71 -18.93
CA TYR A 35 4.42 3.70 -17.88
C TYR A 35 3.63 3.08 -16.73
N GLY A 36 3.65 3.71 -15.54
CA GLY A 36 2.89 3.27 -14.37
C GLY A 36 1.85 4.31 -13.96
N VAL A 37 0.69 3.84 -13.52
CA VAL A 37 -0.37 4.66 -12.94
C VAL A 37 -0.47 4.31 -11.45
N PHE A 38 -0.28 5.29 -10.57
CA PHE A 38 -0.17 5.09 -9.13
C PHE A 38 -1.26 5.86 -8.38
N TYR A 39 -1.55 5.44 -7.15
CA TYR A 39 -2.35 6.26 -6.24
C TYR A 39 -1.63 7.56 -5.89
N SER A 40 -2.41 8.61 -5.60
CA SER A 40 -1.86 9.88 -5.15
C SER A 40 -1.16 9.73 -3.80
N THR A 41 0.07 10.26 -3.71
CA THR A 41 0.83 10.43 -2.46
C THR A 41 0.48 11.72 -1.72
N GLY A 42 -0.43 12.52 -2.28
CA GLY A 42 -0.86 13.80 -1.73
C GLY A 42 -2.01 13.70 -0.73
N ALA A 43 -2.75 14.81 -0.61
CA ALA A 43 -3.91 14.87 0.26
C ALA A 43 -5.03 13.93 -0.22
N CYS A 44 -5.62 13.21 0.72
CA CYS A 44 -6.68 12.25 0.55
C CYS A 44 -7.80 12.56 1.54
N LEU A 45 -8.91 13.13 1.04
CA LEU A 45 -9.98 13.71 1.87
C LEU A 45 -9.45 14.73 2.91
N GLY A 46 -8.50 15.57 2.50
CA GLY A 46 -7.89 16.60 3.36
C GLY A 46 -6.89 16.10 4.41
N SER A 47 -6.53 14.82 4.39
CA SER A 47 -5.49 14.22 5.25
C SER A 47 -4.40 13.55 4.40
N ALA A 48 -3.32 13.04 5.00
CA ALA A 48 -2.32 12.29 4.24
C ALA A 48 -2.92 11.00 3.66
N GLY A 49 -2.78 10.80 2.34
CA GLY A 49 -3.01 9.53 1.66
C GLY A 49 -1.71 8.74 1.52
N HIS A 50 -1.80 7.48 1.09
CA HIS A 50 -0.64 6.62 0.83
C HIS A 50 0.29 6.47 2.06
N THR A 51 -0.31 6.49 3.25
CA THR A 51 0.43 6.38 4.51
C THR A 51 -0.46 5.74 5.58
N ILE A 52 0.18 5.18 6.61
CA ILE A 52 -0.54 4.67 7.78
C ILE A 52 -1.14 5.84 8.57
N LEU A 53 -2.36 5.63 9.03
CA LEU A 53 -3.11 6.58 9.83
C LEU A 53 -3.10 6.17 11.30
N GLN A 54 -3.43 7.14 12.16
CA GLN A 54 -3.63 6.91 13.59
C GLN A 54 -4.57 5.71 13.85
N PRO A 55 -4.25 4.86 14.84
CA PRO A 55 -3.38 5.12 15.99
C PRO A 55 -1.91 4.75 15.82
N ILE A 56 -1.49 4.30 14.62
CA ILE A 56 -0.08 4.02 14.34
C ILE A 56 0.53 5.29 13.74
N ASN A 57 1.57 5.81 14.38
CA ASN A 57 2.40 6.88 13.86
C ASN A 57 3.20 6.39 12.65
N PHE A 58 3.10 7.13 11.55
CA PHE A 58 3.91 6.90 10.36
C PHE A 58 5.42 7.10 10.60
N THR A 59 5.82 7.85 11.63
CA THR A 59 7.24 8.14 11.91
C THR A 59 8.02 6.96 12.49
N GLY A 60 7.35 5.85 12.85
CA GLY A 60 8.00 4.67 13.43
C GLY A 60 8.21 4.72 14.95
N ASP A 61 7.55 5.67 15.63
CA ASP A 61 7.67 5.84 17.09
C ASP A 61 6.47 5.26 17.87
N SER A 62 5.64 4.46 17.21
CA SER A 62 4.46 3.87 17.84
C SER A 62 4.89 2.79 18.83
N VAL A 63 4.69 3.01 20.13
CA VAL A 63 4.89 1.96 21.15
C VAL A 63 3.58 1.75 21.88
N PHE A 64 3.05 0.53 21.83
CA PHE A 64 1.80 0.17 22.49
C PHE A 64 2.04 -0.61 23.79
N PRO A 65 1.93 0.02 24.97
CA PRO A 65 2.36 -0.57 26.24
C PRO A 65 1.39 -1.59 26.85
N LYS A 66 0.18 -1.74 26.30
CA LYS A 66 -0.85 -2.67 26.80
C LYS A 66 -1.54 -3.42 25.66
N LYS A 67 -0.83 -3.58 24.54
CA LYS A 67 -1.39 -4.23 23.36
C LYS A 67 -0.76 -5.59 23.08
N GLN A 68 0.03 -6.18 23.97
CA GLN A 68 0.33 -7.61 23.86
C GLN A 68 -0.99 -8.41 24.01
N GLY A 69 -1.24 -9.39 23.14
CA GLY A 69 -2.48 -10.18 23.20
C GLY A 69 -3.77 -9.44 22.81
N SER A 70 -3.66 -8.26 22.22
CA SER A 70 -4.79 -7.36 21.91
C SER A 70 -4.89 -7.08 20.41
N THR A 71 -5.77 -6.13 20.06
CA THR A 71 -5.93 -5.65 18.68
C THR A 71 -5.31 -4.27 18.49
N VAL A 72 -4.50 -4.13 17.43
CA VAL A 72 -4.00 -2.84 16.91
C VAL A 72 -4.60 -2.61 15.53
N PRO A 73 -5.43 -1.57 15.32
CA PRO A 73 -6.01 -1.32 14.02
C PRO A 73 -5.00 -0.61 13.11
N ALA A 74 -4.60 -1.27 12.03
CA ALA A 74 -3.89 -0.65 10.92
C ALA A 74 -4.91 0.01 9.99
N LYS A 75 -4.76 1.32 9.75
CA LYS A 75 -5.69 2.10 8.94
C LYS A 75 -4.91 2.87 7.89
N PHE A 76 -5.39 2.90 6.65
CA PHE A 76 -4.81 3.76 5.63
C PHE A 76 -5.86 4.19 4.61
N ARG A 77 -5.46 5.14 3.76
CA ARG A 77 -6.21 5.54 2.57
C ARG A 77 -5.30 5.59 1.37
N VAL A 78 -5.85 5.22 0.22
CA VAL A 78 -5.30 5.57 -1.09
C VAL A 78 -6.32 6.45 -1.80
N CYS A 79 -5.85 7.37 -2.64
CA CYS A 79 -6.70 8.32 -3.34
C CYS A 79 -6.39 8.40 -4.82
N ASP A 80 -7.38 8.80 -5.61
CA ASP A 80 -7.19 9.25 -6.98
C ASP A 80 -6.49 10.63 -7.04
N ALA A 81 -6.24 11.11 -8.26
CA ALA A 81 -5.64 12.42 -8.49
C ALA A 81 -6.52 13.61 -8.01
N ASN A 82 -7.81 13.39 -7.80
CA ASN A 82 -8.76 14.39 -7.31
C ASN A 82 -8.85 14.40 -5.76
N GLY A 83 -8.13 13.50 -5.08
CA GLY A 83 -8.16 13.37 -3.63
C GLY A 83 -9.37 12.59 -3.10
N ASN A 84 -10.07 11.84 -3.95
CA ASN A 84 -11.15 10.94 -3.54
C ASN A 84 -10.58 9.59 -3.12
N SER A 85 -11.02 9.05 -1.98
CA SER A 85 -10.49 7.81 -1.47
C SER A 85 -11.01 6.59 -2.22
N ILE A 86 -10.12 5.64 -2.50
CA ILE A 86 -10.40 4.47 -3.35
C ILE A 86 -10.55 3.22 -2.49
N GLY A 87 -11.74 2.63 -2.60
CA GLY A 87 -12.18 1.43 -1.90
C GLY A 87 -12.54 0.26 -2.80
N THR A 88 -12.05 0.25 -4.04
CA THR A 88 -12.32 -0.84 -4.98
C THR A 88 -11.69 -2.15 -4.47
N PRO A 89 -12.23 -3.32 -4.83
CA PRO A 89 -11.57 -4.59 -4.58
C PRO A 89 -10.11 -4.58 -5.08
N ASP A 90 -9.28 -5.42 -4.45
CA ASP A 90 -7.89 -5.66 -4.81
C ASP A 90 -6.91 -4.49 -4.63
N VAL A 91 -7.33 -3.36 -4.01
CA VAL A 91 -6.39 -2.28 -3.64
C VAL A 91 -5.20 -2.83 -2.85
N VAL A 92 -5.47 -3.71 -1.87
CA VAL A 92 -4.44 -4.44 -1.13
C VAL A 92 -4.18 -5.77 -1.82
N SER A 93 -2.97 -5.95 -2.34
CA SER A 93 -2.55 -7.18 -2.99
C SER A 93 -1.91 -8.17 -2.02
N ASN A 94 -1.23 -7.70 -0.98
CA ASN A 94 -0.64 -8.54 0.06
C ASN A 94 -0.35 -7.76 1.36
N PHE A 95 -0.19 -8.45 2.48
CA PHE A 95 0.17 -7.87 3.77
C PHE A 95 1.00 -8.83 4.62
N LEU A 96 2.19 -8.38 5.03
CA LEU A 96 3.15 -9.22 5.75
C LEU A 96 3.99 -8.44 6.75
N ILE A 97 4.61 -9.19 7.66
CA ILE A 97 5.72 -8.73 8.51
C ILE A 97 7.01 -9.03 7.75
N TYR A 98 7.81 -8.00 7.46
CA TYR A 98 9.07 -8.15 6.74
C TYR A 98 10.31 -7.98 7.62
N LYS A 99 10.14 -7.45 8.84
CA LYS A 99 11.23 -7.24 9.79
C LYS A 99 10.72 -7.23 11.24
N ILE A 100 11.47 -7.82 12.14
CA ILE A 100 11.27 -7.74 13.60
C ILE A 100 12.59 -7.30 14.23
N VAL A 101 12.53 -6.37 15.17
CA VAL A 101 13.67 -5.88 15.93
C VAL A 101 13.42 -6.10 17.42
N ASN A 102 14.31 -6.82 18.11
CA ASN A 102 14.29 -7.01 19.56
C ASN A 102 15.67 -6.67 20.12
N GLY A 103 15.79 -5.48 20.74
CA GLY A 103 17.09 -4.93 21.10
C GLY A 103 17.99 -4.77 19.87
N THR A 104 19.14 -5.44 19.86
CA THR A 104 20.08 -5.49 18.73
C THR A 104 19.83 -6.63 17.76
N VAL A 105 18.88 -7.53 18.06
CA VAL A 105 18.54 -8.66 17.19
C VAL A 105 17.58 -8.18 16.12
N ILE A 106 17.96 -8.37 14.85
CA ILE A 106 17.13 -8.06 13.70
C ILE A 106 16.84 -9.36 12.97
N THR A 107 15.57 -9.65 12.75
CA THR A 107 15.12 -10.73 11.87
C THR A 107 14.31 -10.15 10.72
N SER A 108 14.38 -10.80 9.56
CA SER A 108 13.61 -10.43 8.37
C SER A 108 12.69 -11.58 7.98
N PRO A 109 11.67 -11.88 8.81
CA PRO A 109 10.68 -12.90 8.46
C PRO A 109 9.91 -12.49 7.21
N ASN A 110 9.28 -13.46 6.55
CA ASN A 110 8.31 -13.24 5.49
C ASN A 110 6.99 -13.88 5.93
N GLU A 111 6.41 -13.33 7.00
CA GLU A 111 5.31 -13.94 7.74
C GLU A 111 4.00 -13.20 7.49
N THR A 112 2.90 -13.97 7.47
CA THR A 112 1.55 -13.40 7.41
C THR A 112 1.23 -12.62 8.67
N VAL A 113 0.40 -11.59 8.56
CA VAL A 113 -0.06 -10.82 9.72
C VAL A 113 -1.32 -11.44 10.30
N ASP A 114 -1.27 -11.80 11.58
CA ASP A 114 -2.43 -12.34 12.29
C ASP A 114 -3.52 -11.27 12.44
N SER A 115 -4.78 -11.67 12.21
CA SER A 115 -5.95 -10.81 12.40
C SER A 115 -6.74 -11.19 13.64
N THR A 116 -7.42 -10.21 14.22
CA THR A 116 -8.48 -10.45 15.22
C THR A 116 -9.76 -10.84 14.50
N THR A 117 -10.30 -12.02 14.81
CA THR A 117 -11.55 -12.52 14.22
C THR A 117 -12.71 -11.52 14.39
N PRO A 118 -13.65 -11.45 13.42
CA PRO A 118 -13.84 -12.36 12.28
C PRO A 118 -13.08 -11.97 10.99
N ASP A 119 -12.44 -10.81 10.94
CA ASP A 119 -11.81 -10.32 9.71
C ASP A 119 -10.52 -11.10 9.41
N SER A 120 -10.27 -11.47 8.15
CA SER A 120 -9.02 -12.13 7.71
C SER A 120 -8.21 -11.30 6.69
N ALA A 121 -8.75 -10.15 6.27
CA ALA A 121 -8.17 -9.27 5.26
C ALA A 121 -8.47 -7.81 5.59
N PHE A 122 -7.85 -6.89 4.85
CA PHE A 122 -8.21 -5.47 4.92
C PHE A 122 -9.66 -5.31 4.46
N ARG A 123 -10.43 -4.55 5.24
CA ARG A 123 -11.82 -4.20 4.91
C ARG A 123 -11.94 -2.72 4.64
N TRP A 124 -12.72 -2.40 3.62
CA TRP A 124 -13.08 -1.03 3.28
C TRP A 124 -14.28 -0.57 4.12
N THR A 125 -14.12 0.51 4.90
CA THR A 125 -15.22 1.15 5.62
C THR A 125 -14.89 2.60 5.97
N GLY A 126 -15.88 3.50 5.89
CA GLY A 126 -15.71 4.90 6.28
C GLY A 126 -14.57 5.61 5.53
N ASP A 127 -14.47 5.34 4.23
CA ASP A 127 -13.42 5.85 3.34
C ASP A 127 -12.00 5.49 3.79
N GLN A 128 -11.82 4.33 4.42
CA GLN A 128 -10.54 3.82 4.88
C GLN A 128 -10.45 2.31 4.70
N TRP A 129 -9.23 1.84 4.45
CA TRP A 129 -8.87 0.45 4.60
C TRP A 129 -8.45 0.18 6.03
N ILE A 130 -9.01 -0.86 6.64
CA ILE A 130 -8.73 -1.21 8.04
C ILE A 130 -8.43 -2.70 8.15
N PHE A 131 -7.36 -3.03 8.87
CA PHE A 131 -7.03 -4.39 9.30
C PHE A 131 -6.83 -4.41 10.82
N ASN A 132 -7.44 -5.38 11.49
CA ASN A 132 -7.39 -5.52 12.94
C ASN A 132 -6.26 -6.47 13.35
N ILE A 133 -5.03 -5.99 13.43
CA ILE A 133 -3.85 -6.82 13.75
C ILE A 133 -4.02 -7.45 15.13
N SER A 134 -3.96 -8.78 15.20
CA SER A 134 -3.88 -9.55 16.45
C SER A 134 -2.42 -9.68 16.86
N THR A 135 -2.11 -9.25 18.08
CA THR A 135 -0.76 -9.30 18.65
C THR A 135 -0.59 -10.45 19.64
N LYS A 136 -1.46 -11.46 19.59
CA LYS A 136 -1.41 -12.64 20.49
C LYS A 136 -0.13 -13.45 20.34
N SER A 137 0.38 -13.55 19.12
CA SER A 137 1.63 -14.23 18.78
C SER A 137 2.86 -13.34 18.94
N TYR A 138 2.69 -12.06 19.33
CA TYR A 138 3.78 -11.09 19.36
C TYR A 138 4.40 -10.99 20.76
N ASN A 139 5.70 -10.79 20.79
CA ASN A 139 6.51 -10.68 21.99
C ASN A 139 6.63 -9.22 22.43
N GLY A 140 6.42 -8.95 23.72
CA GLY A 140 6.78 -7.67 24.34
C GLY A 140 8.29 -7.39 24.22
N GLY A 141 8.66 -6.12 24.12
CA GLY A 141 10.03 -5.67 23.88
C GLY A 141 10.50 -5.71 22.43
N SER A 142 9.66 -6.20 21.50
CA SER A 142 9.95 -6.23 20.06
C SER A 142 9.23 -5.11 19.30
N THR A 143 9.85 -4.65 18.21
CA THR A 143 9.26 -3.79 17.18
C THR A 143 9.02 -4.57 15.91
N TYR A 144 7.79 -4.52 15.39
CA TYR A 144 7.36 -5.24 14.21
C TYR A 144 7.17 -4.27 13.05
N PHE A 145 7.73 -4.60 11.89
CA PHE A 145 7.64 -3.81 10.67
C PHE A 145 6.78 -4.54 9.66
N PHE A 146 5.76 -3.83 9.19
CA PHE A 146 4.70 -4.32 8.34
C PHE A 146 4.78 -3.65 6.98
N ARG A 147 4.39 -4.40 5.95
CA ARG A 147 4.31 -3.90 4.58
C ARG A 147 2.98 -4.29 3.96
N VAL A 148 2.21 -3.28 3.57
CA VAL A 148 0.99 -3.43 2.74
C VAL A 148 1.41 -3.23 1.28
N PHE A 149 1.22 -4.26 0.47
CA PHE A 149 1.43 -4.18 -0.97
C PHE A 149 0.14 -3.70 -1.63
N LEU A 150 0.27 -2.77 -2.57
CA LEU A 150 -0.84 -2.21 -3.32
C LEU A 150 -0.86 -2.75 -4.76
N ASN A 151 -2.03 -2.76 -5.40
CA ASN A 151 -2.17 -3.21 -6.79
C ASN A 151 -1.54 -2.27 -7.83
N ASP A 152 -1.12 -1.07 -7.44
CA ASP A 152 -0.34 -0.16 -8.29
C ASP A 152 1.17 -0.47 -8.28
N GLY A 153 1.60 -1.48 -7.50
CA GLY A 153 2.99 -1.89 -7.36
C GLY A 153 3.78 -1.14 -6.29
N THR A 154 3.15 -0.18 -5.61
CA THR A 154 3.74 0.54 -4.47
C THR A 154 3.39 -0.15 -3.15
N ASN A 155 3.98 0.35 -2.05
CA ASN A 155 3.79 -0.21 -0.72
C ASN A 155 3.51 0.90 0.30
N ILE A 156 2.78 0.56 1.36
CA ILE A 156 2.69 1.34 2.60
C ILE A 156 3.40 0.56 3.70
N ASP A 157 4.51 1.11 4.17
CA ASP A 157 5.31 0.56 5.26
C ASP A 157 4.98 1.27 6.57
N PHE A 158 4.90 0.52 7.65
CA PHE A 158 4.74 1.06 9.01
C PHE A 158 5.27 0.08 10.04
N ASP A 159 5.45 0.55 11.27
CA ASP A 159 5.91 -0.26 12.37
C ASP A 159 5.28 0.15 13.69
N PHE A 160 5.34 -0.76 14.66
CA PHE A 160 5.09 -0.46 16.05
C PHE A 160 5.81 -1.42 16.99
N GLY A 161 6.19 -0.89 18.16
CA GLY A 161 6.71 -1.63 19.29
C GLY A 161 5.61 -2.12 20.23
N LEU A 162 5.84 -3.27 20.85
CA LEU A 162 5.09 -3.73 22.03
C LEU A 162 5.99 -3.61 23.27
N LYS A 163 5.41 -3.17 24.39
CA LYS A 163 6.10 -3.16 25.69
C LYS A 163 5.62 -4.32 26.54
#